data_AF-M3AJW7-F1
#
_entry.id   AF-M3AJW7-F1
#
_cell.length_a   1.000
_cell.length_b   1.000
_cell.length_c   1.000
_cell.angle_alpha   90.00
_cell.angle_beta   90.00
_cell.angle_gamma   90.00
#
_symmetry.space_group_name_H-M   'P 1'
#
loop_
_entity.id
_entity.type
_entity.pdbx_description
1 polymer ?
#
loop_
_entity_poly.entity_id
_entity_poly.type
_entity_poly.pdbx_seq_one_letter_code
_entity_poly.pdbx_strand_id
1 'polypeptide(L)'
;IFFILYYLSLLYNTEEIFTYSLASTSYLILTFYLSFIVVLGAIVIAFSKHSLKFLSLFVVRGCLLVLLLLLVLIKFILYLAINVLLGLRLVANILSGYILLNILSGFTYNIITLGFIFIFL
;
A
#
# COMPACT_ATOMS: atom_id res chain seq x y z
N ILE A 1 12.46 10.44 -11.14
CA ILE A 1 12.03 9.68 -9.94
C ILE A 1 10.66 9.04 -10.15
N PHE A 2 9.57 9.81 -10.35
CA PHE A 2 8.22 9.24 -10.44
C PHE A 2 8.05 8.19 -11.56
N PHE A 3 8.60 8.45 -12.74
CA PHE A 3 8.54 7.52 -13.87
C PHE A 3 9.28 6.19 -13.58
N ILE A 4 10.44 6.25 -12.93
CA ILE A 4 11.24 5.08 -12.56
C ILE A 4 10.51 4.25 -11.49
N LEU A 5 9.92 4.92 -10.49
CA LEU A 5 9.12 4.25 -9.45
C LEU A 5 7.87 3.59 -10.02
N TYR A 6 7.20 4.23 -10.98
CA TYR A 6 6.04 3.66 -11.65
C TYR A 6 6.41 2.38 -12.42
N TYR A 7 7.48 2.43 -13.21
CA TYR A 7 7.93 1.28 -14.00
C TYR A 7 8.42 0.12 -13.11
N LEU A 8 9.12 0.44 -12.01
CA LEU A 8 9.55 -0.54 -11.02
C LEU A 8 8.35 -1.23 -10.35
N SER A 9 7.32 -0.48 -9.97
CA SER A 9 6.10 -1.02 -9.37
C SER A 9 5.29 -1.89 -10.34
N LEU A 10 5.35 -1.58 -11.64
CA LEU A 10 4.68 -2.37 -12.69
C LEU A 10 5.38 -3.72 -12.91
N LEU A 11 6.71 -3.75 -12.93
CA LEU A 11 7.51 -4.98 -13.05
C LEU A 11 7.22 -5.96 -11.90
N TYR A 12 7.25 -5.47 -10.65
CA TYR A 12 6.95 -6.32 -9.48
C TYR A 12 5.54 -6.92 -9.53
N ASN A 13 4.53 -6.13 -9.93
CA ASN A 13 3.16 -6.60 -10.06
C ASN A 13 2.99 -7.66 -11.17
N THR A 14 3.83 -7.65 -12.21
CA THR A 14 3.79 -8.68 -13.27
C THR A 14 4.49 -9.98 -12.90
N GLU A 15 5.57 -9.91 -12.12
CA GLU A 15 6.31 -11.11 -11.68
C GLU A 15 5.48 -11.98 -10.71
N GLU A 16 4.63 -11.35 -9.89
CA GLU A 16 3.76 -12.02 -8.92
C GLU A 16 2.66 -12.89 -9.56
N ILE A 17 2.26 -12.59 -10.81
CA ILE A 17 1.26 -13.37 -11.54
C ILE A 17 1.87 -14.69 -12.05
N PHE A 18 3.20 -14.77 -12.19
CA PHE A 18 3.89 -15.83 -12.93
C PHE A 18 4.40 -17.00 -12.07
N THR A 19 4.48 -16.88 -10.74
CA THR A 19 5.16 -17.90 -9.92
C THR A 19 4.36 -18.44 -8.73
N TYR A 20 4.17 -19.76 -8.72
CA TYR A 20 3.75 -20.61 -7.59
C TYR A 20 4.90 -20.88 -6.60
N SER A 21 6.02 -20.18 -6.76
CA SER A 21 7.19 -20.33 -5.90
C SER A 21 6.93 -19.56 -4.62
N LEU A 22 7.16 -20.21 -3.49
CA LEU A 22 7.41 -19.54 -2.22
C LEU A 22 8.75 -18.78 -2.33
N ALA A 23 8.75 -17.70 -3.12
CA ALA A 23 9.79 -16.71 -3.25
C ALA A 23 9.04 -15.40 -3.51
N SER A 24 9.01 -14.43 -2.62
CA SER A 24 10.06 -14.03 -1.72
C SER A 24 9.43 -13.47 -0.45
N THR A 25 10.07 -13.76 0.67
CA THR A 25 9.84 -13.24 2.02
C THR A 25 9.95 -11.70 2.14
N SER A 26 9.77 -10.94 1.06
CA SER A 26 10.15 -9.52 0.97
C SER A 26 9.17 -8.59 0.25
N TYR A 27 7.93 -8.97 -0.10
CA TYR A 27 7.02 -8.02 -0.79
C TYR A 27 6.43 -6.97 0.15
N LEU A 28 6.03 -7.36 1.36
CA LEU A 28 5.45 -6.42 2.34
C LEU A 28 6.51 -5.46 2.88
N ILE A 29 7.69 -5.99 3.25
CA ILE A 29 8.77 -5.15 3.79
C ILE A 29 9.31 -4.18 2.72
N LEU A 30 9.47 -4.63 1.46
CA LEU A 30 10.05 -3.81 0.38
C LEU A 30 9.09 -2.72 -0.10
N THR A 31 7.82 -3.05 -0.30
CA THR A 31 6.79 -2.06 -0.68
C THR A 31 6.55 -1.04 0.43
N PHE A 32 6.58 -1.48 1.70
CA PHE A 32 6.50 -0.60 2.86
C PHE A 32 7.73 0.32 2.96
N TYR A 33 8.93 -0.22 2.71
CA TYR A 33 10.17 0.56 2.69
C TYR A 33 10.21 1.59 1.56
N LEU A 34 9.74 1.23 0.36
CA LEU A 34 9.63 2.13 -0.79
C LEU A 34 8.65 3.27 -0.53
N SER A 35 7.49 2.96 0.07
CA SER A 35 6.52 3.96 0.51
C SER A 35 7.14 4.90 1.56
N PHE A 36 7.84 4.37 2.56
CA PHE A 36 8.49 5.17 3.61
C PHE A 36 9.56 6.13 3.04
N ILE A 37 10.39 5.67 2.11
CA ILE A 37 11.43 6.50 1.46
C ILE A 37 10.81 7.66 0.69
N VAL A 38 9.73 7.42 -0.06
CA VAL A 38 9.06 8.47 -0.84
C VAL A 38 8.46 9.53 0.08
N VAL A 39 7.89 9.11 1.20
CA VAL A 39 7.23 9.99 2.18
C VAL A 39 8.24 10.81 2.96
N LEU A 40 9.33 10.19 3.42
CA LEU A 40 10.45 10.89 4.04
C LEU A 40 11.08 11.90 3.07
N GLY A 41 11.29 11.52 1.81
CA GLY A 41 11.78 12.43 0.78
C GLY A 41 10.85 13.63 0.55
N ALA A 42 9.54 13.40 0.50
CA ALA A 42 8.55 14.46 0.37
C ALA A 42 8.55 15.41 1.58
N ILE A 43 8.66 14.88 2.80
CA ILE A 43 8.72 15.67 4.05
C ILE A 43 9.99 16.54 4.08
N VAL A 44 11.14 16.01 3.68
CA VAL A 44 12.40 16.77 3.64
C VAL A 44 12.33 17.92 2.63
N ILE A 45 11.80 17.67 1.42
CA ILE A 45 11.64 18.71 0.38
C ILE A 45 10.61 19.76 0.81
N ALA A 46 9.52 19.33 1.43
CA ALA A 46 8.48 20.18 1.97
C ALA A 46 9.01 21.13 3.07
N PHE A 47 9.76 20.59 4.03
CA PHE A 47 10.36 21.37 5.11
C PHE A 47 11.37 22.40 4.57
N SER A 48 12.19 22.00 3.59
CA SER A 48 13.17 22.88 2.95
C SER A 48 12.54 24.06 2.21
N LYS A 49 11.41 23.86 1.50
CA LYS A 49 10.78 24.93 0.69
C LYS A 49 9.87 25.87 1.46
N HIS A 50 9.22 25.42 2.53
CA HIS A 50 8.14 26.19 3.18
C HIS A 50 8.38 26.52 4.65
N SER A 51 9.51 26.09 5.23
CA SER A 51 10.04 26.45 6.55
C SER A 51 8.97 26.78 7.62
N LEU A 52 8.61 28.05 7.82
CA LEU A 52 7.65 28.49 8.85
C LEU A 52 6.21 28.75 8.32
N LYS A 53 6.02 28.81 7.00
CA LYS A 53 4.70 28.95 6.36
C LYS A 53 3.96 27.61 6.27
N PHE A 54 4.60 26.48 6.60
CA PHE A 54 3.96 25.16 6.62
C PHE A 54 2.80 25.08 7.62
N LEU A 55 2.92 25.76 8.76
CA LEU A 55 1.85 25.84 9.77
C LEU A 55 0.61 26.57 9.26
N SER A 56 0.77 27.51 8.31
CA SER A 56 -0.36 28.22 7.69
C SER A 56 -1.21 27.32 6.76
N LEU A 57 -0.68 26.23 6.22
CA LEU A 57 -1.43 25.27 5.37
C LEU A 57 -2.30 24.33 6.20
N PHE A 58 -1.98 24.16 7.49
CA PHE A 58 -2.76 23.33 8.40
C PHE A 58 -3.94 24.07 9.02
N VAL A 59 -3.91 25.41 9.02
CA VAL A 59 -4.95 26.27 9.60
C VAL A 59 -6.14 26.43 8.65
N VAL A 60 -7.31 25.94 9.06
CA VAL A 60 -8.59 26.35 8.46
C VAL A 60 -8.92 27.75 8.99
N ARG A 61 -9.13 28.72 8.07
CA ARG A 61 -9.47 30.10 8.42
C ARG A 61 -10.84 30.13 9.13
N GLY A 62 -10.88 30.57 10.39
CA GLY A 62 -12.12 30.80 11.14
C GLY A 62 -12.35 29.95 12.39
N CYS A 63 -11.39 29.10 12.81
CA CYS A 63 -11.52 28.32 14.06
C CYS A 63 -10.96 29.04 15.29
N LEU A 64 -11.57 28.79 16.46
CA LEU A 64 -11.09 29.24 17.77
C LEU A 64 -9.63 28.80 17.98
N LEU A 65 -8.79 29.68 18.55
CA LEU A 65 -7.33 29.48 18.65
C LEU A 65 -6.92 28.15 19.30
N VAL A 66 -7.70 27.68 20.29
CA VAL A 66 -7.46 26.40 21.00
C VAL A 66 -7.73 25.20 20.10
N LEU A 67 -8.78 25.25 19.29
CA LEU A 67 -9.14 24.15 18.38
C LEU A 67 -8.13 24.03 17.22
N LEU A 68 -7.57 25.16 16.81
CA LEU A 68 -6.57 25.25 15.76
C LEU A 68 -5.30 24.45 16.11
N LEU A 69 -4.82 24.53 17.35
CA LEU A 69 -3.64 23.78 17.80
C LEU A 69 -3.88 22.26 17.72
N LEU A 70 -5.05 21.79 18.18
CA LEU A 70 -5.42 20.38 18.15
C LEU A 70 -5.56 19.87 16.70
N LEU A 71 -6.17 20.66 15.82
CA LEU A 71 -6.37 20.32 14.42
C LEU A 71 -5.05 20.15 13.66
N VAL A 72 -4.07 21.03 13.91
CA VAL A 72 -2.72 20.93 13.31
C VAL A 72 -2.08 19.59 13.66
N LEU A 73 -2.20 19.17 14.92
CA LEU A 73 -1.63 17.91 15.42
C LEU A 73 -2.30 16.69 14.77
N ILE A 74 -3.63 16.65 14.73
CA ILE A 74 -4.39 15.56 14.08
C ILE A 74 -4.08 15.51 12.58
N LYS A 75 -4.02 16.66 11.90
CA LYS A 75 -3.79 16.73 10.46
C LYS A 75 -2.36 16.34 10.08
N PHE A 76 -1.39 16.52 10.98
CA PHE A 76 -0.04 15.98 10.84
C PHE A 76 -0.03 14.44 10.89
N ILE A 77 -0.71 13.84 11.88
CA ILE A 77 -0.89 12.38 11.94
C ILE A 77 -1.62 11.87 10.69
N LEU A 78 -2.69 12.55 10.26
CA LEU A 78 -3.48 12.14 9.09
C LEU A 78 -2.65 12.21 7.80
N TYR A 79 -1.78 13.21 7.65
CA TYR A 79 -0.89 13.33 6.50
C TYR A 79 0.10 12.15 6.43
N LEU A 80 0.66 11.75 7.57
CA LEU A 80 1.49 10.53 7.64
C LEU A 80 0.67 9.28 7.33
N ALA A 81 -0.55 9.17 7.86
CA ALA A 81 -1.43 8.02 7.64
C ALA A 81 -1.84 7.85 6.17
N ILE A 82 -2.24 8.93 5.47
CA ILE A 82 -2.64 8.90 4.04
C ILE A 82 -1.52 8.35 3.16
N ASN A 83 -0.29 8.76 3.47
CA ASN A 83 0.90 8.32 2.76
C ASN A 83 1.15 6.81 2.94
N VAL A 84 1.02 6.30 4.17
CA VAL A 84 1.11 4.86 4.47
C VAL A 84 -0.04 4.09 3.80
N LEU A 85 -1.25 4.65 3.80
CA LEU A 85 -2.44 4.04 3.19
C LEU A 85 -2.27 3.83 1.68
N LEU A 86 -1.54 4.70 0.98
CA LEU A 86 -1.27 4.55 -0.45
C LEU A 86 -0.43 3.29 -0.75
N GLY A 87 0.60 3.01 0.06
CA GLY A 87 1.40 1.79 -0.06
C GLY A 87 0.61 0.54 0.32
N LEU A 88 -0.17 0.63 1.40
CA LEU A 88 -1.02 -0.46 1.88
C LEU A 88 -2.06 -0.89 0.82
N ARG A 89 -2.58 0.06 0.03
CA ARG A 89 -3.53 -0.19 -1.05
C ARG A 89 -2.97 -1.08 -2.15
N LEU A 90 -1.71 -0.88 -2.51
CA LEU A 90 -1.04 -1.66 -3.54
C LEU A 90 -0.83 -3.10 -3.06
N VAL A 91 -0.35 -3.26 -1.82
CA VAL A 91 -0.14 -4.56 -1.17
C VAL A 91 -1.45 -5.34 -1.02
N ALA A 92 -2.52 -4.69 -0.55
CA ALA A 92 -3.81 -5.33 -0.35
C ALA A 92 -4.40 -5.90 -1.65
N ASN A 93 -4.29 -5.16 -2.76
CA ASN A 93 -4.81 -5.59 -4.05
C ASN A 93 -4.06 -6.82 -4.59
N ILE A 94 -2.72 -6.83 -4.48
CA ILE A 94 -1.87 -7.95 -4.90
C ILE A 94 -2.16 -9.20 -4.04
N LEU A 95 -2.14 -9.04 -2.71
CA LEU A 95 -2.34 -10.13 -1.76
C LEU A 95 -3.74 -10.76 -1.91
N SER A 96 -4.77 -9.93 -2.09
CA SER A 96 -6.13 -10.42 -2.33
C SER A 96 -6.24 -11.23 -3.62
N GLY A 97 -5.58 -10.80 -4.69
CA GLY A 97 -5.59 -11.53 -5.97
C GLY A 97 -4.92 -12.91 -5.86
N TYR A 98 -3.77 -12.97 -5.20
CA TYR A 98 -3.05 -14.22 -4.95
C TYR A 98 -3.86 -15.21 -4.09
N ILE A 99 -4.42 -14.74 -2.96
CA ILE A 99 -5.24 -15.57 -2.06
C ILE A 99 -6.49 -16.08 -2.79
N LEU A 100 -7.15 -15.23 -3.60
CA LEU A 100 -8.32 -15.61 -4.37
C LEU A 100 -8.01 -16.75 -5.36
N LEU A 101 -6.93 -16.63 -6.14
CA LEU A 101 -6.48 -17.66 -7.08
C LEU A 101 -6.19 -18.99 -6.38
N ASN A 102 -5.51 -18.94 -5.22
CA ASN A 102 -5.20 -20.13 -4.43
C ASN A 102 -6.47 -20.84 -3.91
N ILE A 103 -7.43 -20.07 -3.40
CA ILE A 103 -8.72 -20.60 -2.94
C ILE A 103 -9.51 -21.22 -4.10
N LEU A 104 -9.54 -20.55 -5.27
CA LEU A 104 -10.24 -21.05 -6.46
C LEU A 104 -9.62 -22.36 -6.97
N SER A 105 -8.28 -22.45 -7.01
CA SER A 105 -7.56 -23.67 -7.38
C SER A 105 -7.90 -24.83 -6.43
N GLY A 106 -7.90 -24.57 -5.12
CA GLY A 106 -8.30 -25.56 -4.11
C GLY A 106 -9.75 -26.05 -4.26
N PHE A 107 -10.69 -25.15 -4.52
CA PHE A 107 -12.08 -25.55 -4.81
C PHE A 107 -12.19 -26.40 -6.07
N THR A 108 -11.48 -26.02 -7.14
CA THR A 108 -11.51 -26.75 -8.41
C THR A 108 -10.93 -28.16 -8.24
N TYR A 109 -9.83 -28.30 -7.49
CA TYR A 109 -9.23 -29.60 -7.16
C TYR A 109 -10.21 -30.49 -6.38
N ASN A 110 -10.86 -29.96 -5.34
CA ASN A 110 -11.83 -30.73 -4.54
C ASN A 110 -13.05 -31.19 -5.35
N ILE A 111 -13.54 -30.38 -6.29
CA ILE A 111 -14.66 -30.76 -7.17
C ILE A 111 -14.24 -31.90 -8.11
N ILE A 112 -13.04 -31.82 -8.70
CA ILE A 112 -12.52 -32.85 -9.61
C ILE A 112 -12.30 -34.16 -8.86
N THR A 113 -11.73 -34.15 -7.66
CA THR A 113 -11.49 -35.38 -6.89
C THR A 113 -12.79 -36.03 -6.43
N LEU A 114 -13.78 -35.27 -5.95
CA LEU A 114 -15.11 -35.81 -5.65
C LEU A 114 -15.79 -36.42 -6.88
N GLY A 115 -15.72 -35.74 -8.03
CA GLY A 115 -16.28 -36.24 -9.28
C GLY A 115 -15.61 -37.53 -9.76
N PHE A 116 -14.29 -37.63 -9.63
CA PHE A 116 -13.53 -38.83 -10.00
C PHE A 116 -13.86 -40.03 -9.10
N ILE A 117 -14.04 -39.79 -7.80
CA ILE A 117 -14.47 -40.82 -6.84
C ILE A 117 -15.87 -41.36 -7.17
N PHE A 118 -16.79 -40.50 -7.58
CA PHE A 118 -18.16 -40.91 -7.94
C PHE A 118 -18.24 -41.67 -9.27
N ILE A 119 -17.29 -41.44 -10.19
CA ILE A 119 -17.23 -42.15 -11.48
C ILE A 119 -16.64 -43.57 -11.32
N PHE A 120 -15.77 -43.79 -10.34
CA PHE A 120 -15.10 -45.07 -10.14
C PHE A 120 -15.86 -46.03 -9.20
N LEU A 121 -16.77 -45.52 -8.37
CA LEU A 121 -17.69 -46.30 -7.53
C LEU A 121 -18.90 -46.79 -8.35
#